data_AF-A0A6A6Q2C5-F1
#
_entry.id   AF-A0A6A6Q2C5-F1
#
_cell.length_a   1.000
_cell.length_b   1.000
_cell.length_c   1.000
_cell.angle_alpha   90.00
_cell.angle_beta   90.00
_cell.angle_gamma   90.00
#
_symmetry.space_group_name_H-M   'P 1'
#
loop_
_entity.id
_entity.type
_entity.pdbx_description
1 polymer ?
#
loop_
_entity_poly.entity_id
_entity_poly.type
_entity_poly.pdbx_seq_one_letter_code
_entity_poly.pdbx_strand_id
1 'polypeptide(L)'
;MSEPKSAGSKRPREKYSRLICLGCGERRIRCELPDKVDIPEPGELRTVQTPCYRCKRLGIPCVVRRAIIGRPGPPKHPNTALPSSSKDLERRGRETLLIHSPQSAETVLVIRAVDTLRRQRVEEEWFRHLATHIGRTEALDLSIKCMVSACALARKEPNLTPRDCYEVLALALNALQANIKKSDGEPSDDMLASTALLAPFEGVIEAHGIPTHRHVDGLAAILAARPASYPVTQLAREILDYYTCESAIVAFIHGKPSCFDGVDRAYFLNDRMGFHDSDRAQLKALGTELFIRTPRLVVLVRSLRLAPSPPKHLLLDALGLLRSLLALQDSHAEERLLRNIEIHHSPLGQSLRFARVQDFEALACYWQTRLSLLRLESRIHDLAVQADSGDEAVRPTFGPRTDEMSRLVKNIVMCSEYVGEQPIRRHLHLFAYAMVVVWGVTMDFNRDMTESRLPDLLLRTMNRALSAEPALTISDMDTAADIFAGGEPRGRFAELYGL
;
A
#
# COMPACT_ATOMS: atom_id res chain seq x y z
N MET A 1 44.82 12.35 60.17
CA MET A 1 44.41 13.60 59.51
C MET A 1 44.60 13.41 58.02
N SER A 2 43.50 13.35 57.28
CA SER A 2 43.47 13.07 55.85
C SER A 2 42.52 14.07 55.23
N GLU A 3 43.02 14.86 54.28
CA GLU A 3 42.30 15.95 53.62
C GLU A 3 41.08 15.45 52.82
N PRO A 4 40.01 16.26 52.72
CA PRO A 4 38.78 15.85 52.06
C PRO A 4 38.90 15.90 50.54
N LYS A 5 38.50 14.82 49.89
CA LYS A 5 38.37 14.70 48.42
C LYS A 5 37.34 15.69 47.90
N SER A 6 37.75 16.53 46.95
CA SER A 6 36.87 17.47 46.24
C SER A 6 35.74 16.74 45.54
N ALA A 7 34.52 17.23 45.77
CA ALA A 7 33.28 16.75 45.17
C ALA A 7 33.40 16.59 43.66
N GLY A 8 32.94 15.43 43.17
CA GLY A 8 32.87 15.12 41.75
C GLY A 8 32.13 16.22 40.99
N SER A 9 32.85 16.86 40.07
CA SER A 9 32.30 17.66 38.98
C SER A 9 31.27 16.80 38.25
N LYS A 10 29.99 17.01 38.57
CA LYS A 10 28.88 16.55 37.74
C LYS A 10 29.02 17.33 36.44
N ARG A 11 29.59 16.67 35.43
CA ARG A 11 29.47 17.13 34.04
C ARG A 11 28.01 17.51 33.81
N PRO A 12 27.71 18.67 33.20
CA PRO A 12 26.34 19.00 32.85
C PRO A 12 25.76 17.79 32.14
N ARG A 13 24.60 17.29 32.60
CA ARG A 13 23.82 16.35 31.80
C ARG A 13 23.48 17.10 30.53
N GLU A 14 24.31 16.92 29.51
CA GLU A 14 24.06 17.39 28.16
C GLU A 14 22.62 17.01 27.85
N LYS A 15 21.84 18.02 27.42
CA LYS A 15 20.46 17.87 26.98
C LYS A 15 20.40 16.60 26.14
N TYR A 16 19.78 15.54 26.67
CA TYR A 16 19.60 14.28 25.93
C TYR A 16 19.15 14.65 24.53
N SER A 17 19.97 14.27 23.56
CA SER A 17 19.93 14.74 22.18
C SER A 17 18.50 14.64 21.66
N ARG A 18 17.84 15.79 21.50
CA ARG A 18 16.50 15.91 20.89
C ARG A 18 16.53 15.53 19.41
N LEU A 19 17.62 14.98 18.92
CA LEU A 19 17.94 14.76 17.52
C LEU A 19 18.34 13.28 17.36
N ILE A 20 17.71 12.59 16.43
CA ILE A 20 18.04 11.22 16.01
C ILE A 20 18.54 11.30 14.56
N CYS A 21 19.72 10.75 14.32
CA CYS A 21 20.16 10.43 12.96
C CYS A 21 19.44 9.17 12.50
N LEU A 22 18.72 9.22 11.38
CA LEU A 22 17.93 8.10 10.87
C LEU A 22 18.82 6.87 10.57
N GLY A 23 19.98 7.08 9.94
CA GLY A 23 20.94 6.01 9.66
C GLY A 23 21.55 5.36 10.90
N CYS A 24 21.70 6.09 12.01
CA CYS A 24 22.14 5.51 13.29
C CYS A 24 20.97 4.87 14.06
N GLY A 25 19.78 5.44 13.97
CA GLY A 25 18.56 4.97 14.64
C GLY A 25 18.10 3.61 14.13
N GLU A 26 18.07 3.41 12.81
CA GLU A 26 17.74 2.11 12.19
C GLU A 26 18.74 1.02 12.57
N ARG A 27 20.01 1.38 12.67
CA ARG A 27 21.09 0.45 13.10
C ARG A 27 21.15 0.27 14.61
N ARG A 28 20.25 0.91 15.37
CA ARG A 28 20.19 0.92 16.84
C ARG A 28 21.54 1.29 17.49
N ILE A 29 22.33 2.13 16.85
CA ILE A 29 23.62 2.60 17.36
C ILE A 29 23.53 4.03 17.87
N ARG A 30 24.32 4.33 18.90
CA ARG A 30 24.38 5.68 19.47
C ARG A 30 24.91 6.67 18.43
N CYS A 31 24.14 7.71 18.17
CA CYS A 31 24.53 8.79 17.26
C CYS A 31 25.44 9.79 17.99
N GLU A 32 26.51 10.22 17.31
CA GLU A 32 27.44 11.27 17.78
C GLU A 32 27.31 12.49 16.86
N LEU A 33 26.37 13.38 17.21
CA LEU A 33 26.15 14.64 16.49
C LEU A 33 27.15 15.70 17.00
N PRO A 34 27.62 16.61 16.13
CA PRO A 34 28.41 17.77 16.57
C PRO A 34 27.64 18.65 17.57
N ASP A 35 28.35 19.32 18.48
CA ASP A 35 27.74 20.15 19.54
C ASP A 35 26.98 21.39 19.03
N LYS A 36 27.21 21.77 17.76
CA LYS A 36 26.56 22.91 17.09
C LYS A 36 25.84 22.43 15.84
N VAL A 37 24.62 21.93 16.01
CA VAL A 37 23.72 21.60 14.90
C VAL A 37 22.48 22.46 15.04
N ASP A 38 22.18 23.25 14.01
CA ASP A 38 20.91 24.00 13.94
C ASP A 38 19.74 23.02 14.01
N ILE A 39 18.87 23.23 14.99
CA ILE A 39 17.78 22.32 15.30
C ILE A 39 16.65 22.59 14.30
N PRO A 40 16.30 21.64 13.41
CA PRO A 40 15.21 21.83 12.48
C PRO A 40 13.86 21.91 13.20
N GLU A 41 12.89 22.57 12.57
CA GLU A 41 11.52 22.60 13.06
C GLU A 41 10.89 21.18 13.04
N PRO A 42 9.89 20.90 13.90
CA PRO A 42 9.22 19.61 13.92
C PRO A 42 8.63 19.25 12.53
N GLY A 43 9.16 18.21 11.88
CA GLY A 43 8.73 17.76 10.55
C GLY A 43 9.70 18.08 9.41
N GLU A 44 10.66 19.00 9.62
CA GLU A 44 11.75 19.25 8.69
C GLU A 44 12.83 18.16 8.80
N LEU A 45 13.23 17.61 7.65
CA LEU A 45 14.45 16.81 7.52
C LEU A 45 15.53 17.75 7.00
N ARG A 46 16.62 17.92 7.75
CA ARG A 46 17.82 18.59 7.26
C ARG A 46 18.97 17.61 7.18
N THR A 47 19.76 17.73 6.12
CA THR A 47 21.12 17.21 6.08
C THR A 47 21.98 18.12 6.93
N VAL A 48 22.78 17.57 7.83
CA VAL A 48 23.70 18.39 8.62
C VAL A 48 24.84 18.81 7.70
N GLN A 49 25.25 20.08 7.73
CA GLN A 49 26.49 20.55 7.07
C GLN A 49 27.71 19.72 7.49
N THR A 50 27.67 19.13 8.69
CA THR A 50 28.62 18.14 9.20
C THR A 50 27.90 16.84 9.55
N PRO A 51 28.04 15.76 8.76
CA PRO A 51 27.44 14.47 9.09
C PRO A 51 27.92 14.00 10.48
N CYS A 52 27.08 13.25 11.18
CA CYS A 52 27.49 12.64 12.45
C CYS A 52 28.77 11.83 12.22
N TYR A 53 29.62 11.72 13.24
CA TYR A 53 30.94 11.12 13.09
C TYR A 53 30.89 9.72 12.47
N ARG A 54 29.82 8.96 12.78
CA ARG A 54 29.56 7.62 12.26
C ARG A 54 29.17 7.61 10.78
N CYS A 55 28.21 8.43 10.38
CA CYS A 55 27.78 8.55 8.98
C CYS A 55 28.92 9.07 8.11
N LYS A 56 29.74 9.99 8.64
CA LYS A 56 30.97 10.47 8.00
C LYS A 56 31.95 9.32 7.73
N ARG A 57 32.21 8.48 8.74
CA ARG A 57 33.13 7.33 8.61
C ARG A 57 32.61 6.27 7.64
N LEU A 58 31.30 6.12 7.54
CA LEU A 58 30.64 5.14 6.67
C LEU A 58 30.36 5.67 5.26
N GLY A 59 30.65 6.94 4.98
CA GLY A 59 30.37 7.57 3.68
C GLY A 59 28.89 7.63 3.32
N ILE A 60 27.99 7.59 4.31
CA ILE A 60 26.53 7.56 4.09
C ILE A 60 25.87 8.91 4.42
N PRO A 61 24.76 9.28 3.77
CA PRO A 61 24.03 10.50 4.07
C PRO A 61 23.55 10.54 5.53
N CYS A 62 23.83 11.66 6.22
CA CYS A 62 23.40 11.86 7.61
C CYS A 62 22.13 12.73 7.64
N VAL A 63 20.97 12.09 7.79
CA VAL A 63 19.68 12.77 7.95
C VAL A 63 19.31 12.79 9.43
N VAL A 64 19.04 13.97 9.97
CA VAL A 64 18.75 14.16 11.40
C VAL A 64 17.32 14.67 11.57
N ARG A 65 16.55 14.01 12.44
CA ARG A 65 15.17 14.39 12.80
C ARG A 65 15.10 14.72 14.28
N ARG A 66 14.25 15.68 14.66
CA ARG A 66 13.94 15.92 16.07
C ARG A 66 13.05 14.81 16.63
N ALA A 67 13.48 14.12 17.69
CA ALA A 67 12.68 13.12 18.37
C ALA A 67 12.07 13.70 19.65
N ILE A 68 10.75 13.54 19.82
CA ILE A 68 10.07 13.85 21.08
C ILE A 68 10.26 12.66 21.99
N ILE A 69 11.38 12.64 22.72
CA ILE A 69 11.61 11.65 23.78
C ILE A 69 11.20 12.29 25.11
N GLY A 70 10.01 11.92 25.59
CA GLY A 70 9.48 12.31 26.89
C GLY A 70 7.96 12.53 26.87
N ARG A 71 7.28 12.20 27.98
CA ARG A 71 5.86 12.55 28.18
C ARG A 71 5.68 14.07 28.09
N PRO A 72 4.70 14.59 27.33
CA PRO A 72 4.42 16.02 27.28
C PRO A 72 4.07 16.53 28.68
N GLY A 73 4.75 17.59 29.14
CA GLY A 73 4.41 18.29 30.37
C GLY A 73 3.13 19.12 30.17
N PRO A 74 2.35 19.37 31.24
CA PRO A 74 1.06 20.04 31.11
C PRO A 74 1.22 21.51 30.69
N PRO A 75 0.27 22.07 29.90
CA PRO A 75 0.38 23.40 29.33
C PRO A 75 0.28 24.48 30.40
N LYS A 76 1.18 25.47 30.35
CA LYS A 76 1.08 26.70 31.13
C LYS A 76 0.36 27.77 30.30
N HIS A 77 -0.80 28.20 30.76
CA HIS A 77 -1.45 29.43 30.28
C HIS A 77 -0.66 30.67 30.73
N PRO A 78 -0.70 31.75 29.92
CA PRO A 78 -1.05 33.04 30.52
C PRO A 78 -2.01 33.87 29.66
N ASN A 79 -2.88 34.60 30.37
CA ASN A 79 -3.88 35.54 29.87
C ASN A 79 -3.29 36.85 29.34
N THR A 80 -3.85 37.29 28.21
CA THR A 80 -4.33 38.64 27.85
C THR A 80 -3.54 39.89 28.27
N ALA A 81 -2.96 40.59 27.28
CA ALA A 81 -3.19 42.03 27.01
C ALA A 81 -2.41 42.48 25.74
N LEU A 82 -3.11 43.20 24.86
CA LEU A 82 -2.63 44.06 23.76
C LEU A 82 -3.48 45.36 23.85
N PRO A 83 -3.14 46.50 23.20
CA PRO A 83 -2.07 46.72 22.24
C PRO A 83 -1.31 48.06 22.39
N SER A 84 -0.22 48.19 21.62
CA SER A 84 0.21 49.38 20.84
C SER A 84 1.72 49.68 20.96
N SER A 85 2.45 49.54 19.85
CA SER A 85 3.11 50.67 19.18
C SER A 85 3.91 50.20 17.97
N SER A 86 3.79 51.01 16.92
CA SER A 86 4.30 50.88 15.56
C SER A 86 5.83 50.88 15.42
N LYS A 87 6.56 50.04 16.18
CA LYS A 87 8.03 49.92 16.06
C LYS A 87 8.58 48.50 15.89
N ASP A 88 7.73 47.47 15.93
CA ASP A 88 8.16 46.06 15.77
C ASP A 88 8.12 45.53 14.32
N LEU A 89 7.63 46.32 13.35
CA LEU A 89 7.53 45.88 11.94
C LEU A 89 8.82 46.05 11.13
N GLU A 90 9.82 46.78 11.63
CA GLU A 90 11.09 46.98 10.90
C GLU A 90 12.25 46.12 11.42
N ARG A 91 12.01 45.27 12.42
CA ARG A 91 13.03 44.34 12.98
C ARG A 91 12.79 42.86 12.65
N ARG A 92 11.91 42.56 11.68
CA ARG A 92 11.89 41.29 10.93
C ARG A 92 12.75 41.37 9.66
N GLY A 93 13.89 42.04 9.78
CA GLY A 93 14.91 42.07 8.75
C GLY A 93 15.63 40.71 8.68
N ARG A 94 15.41 40.01 7.56
CA ARG A 94 16.31 38.98 7.00
C ARG A 94 16.55 37.75 7.88
N GLU A 95 15.52 36.94 8.12
CA GLU A 95 15.78 35.50 8.13
C GLU A 95 16.16 35.12 6.70
N THR A 96 17.46 35.03 6.49
CA THR A 96 18.02 34.55 5.23
C THR A 96 17.55 33.10 5.12
N LEU A 97 16.62 32.82 4.19
CA LEU A 97 16.34 31.46 3.76
C LEU A 97 17.70 30.82 3.45
N LEU A 98 18.14 29.90 4.32
CA LEU A 98 19.35 29.12 4.09
C LEU A 98 19.06 28.16 2.94
N ILE A 99 19.23 28.66 1.72
CA ILE A 99 19.20 27.84 0.50
C ILE A 99 20.48 27.00 0.54
N HIS A 100 20.37 25.78 1.04
CA HIS A 100 21.46 24.82 0.99
C HIS A 100 21.57 24.27 -0.43
N SER A 101 22.67 24.58 -1.11
CA SER A 101 23.04 23.91 -2.35
C SER A 101 23.42 22.46 -2.04
N PRO A 102 22.72 21.47 -2.60
CA PRO A 102 23.07 20.06 -2.39
C PRO A 102 24.48 19.78 -2.90
N GLN A 103 25.28 19.07 -2.10
CA GLN A 103 26.72 18.86 -2.36
C GLN A 103 27.01 17.68 -3.32
N SER A 104 25.99 16.89 -3.66
CA SER A 104 26.14 15.77 -4.60
C SER A 104 24.87 15.51 -5.41
N ALA A 105 25.00 14.83 -6.55
CA ALA A 105 23.87 14.43 -7.39
C ALA A 105 22.94 13.44 -6.67
N GLU A 106 23.49 12.57 -5.82
CA GLU A 106 22.73 11.64 -4.97
C GLU A 106 21.90 12.42 -3.94
N THR A 107 22.47 13.47 -3.34
CA THR A 107 21.75 14.31 -2.37
C THR A 107 20.57 15.01 -3.03
N VAL A 108 20.74 15.53 -4.25
CA VAL A 108 19.64 16.10 -5.05
C VAL A 108 18.55 15.05 -5.27
N LEU A 109 18.95 13.84 -5.66
CA LEU A 109 18.00 12.76 -5.96
C LEU A 109 17.20 12.35 -4.73
N VAL A 110 17.86 12.18 -3.58
CA VAL A 110 17.20 11.89 -2.30
C VAL A 110 16.18 12.97 -1.95
N ILE A 111 16.55 14.25 -2.05
CA ILE A 111 15.64 15.36 -1.75
C ILE A 111 14.41 15.33 -2.64
N ARG A 112 14.62 15.17 -3.96
CA ARG A 112 13.52 15.11 -4.93
C ARG A 112 12.64 13.88 -4.74
N ALA A 113 13.23 12.73 -4.43
CA ALA A 113 12.50 11.51 -4.14
C ALA A 113 11.62 11.70 -2.89
N VAL A 114 12.19 12.14 -1.77
CA VAL A 114 11.45 12.37 -0.52
C VAL A 114 10.35 13.42 -0.68
N ASP A 115 10.62 14.53 -1.37
CA ASP A 115 9.59 15.54 -1.69
C ASP A 115 8.45 14.94 -2.52
N THR A 116 8.78 14.11 -3.52
CA THR A 116 7.80 13.42 -4.34
C THR A 116 6.95 12.46 -3.49
N LEU A 117 7.57 11.62 -2.67
CA LEU A 117 6.87 10.65 -1.81
C LEU A 117 5.89 11.33 -0.85
N ARG A 118 6.32 12.43 -0.22
CA ARG A 118 5.47 13.24 0.68
C ARG A 118 4.29 13.87 -0.03
N ARG A 119 4.52 14.41 -1.23
CA ARG A 119 3.44 14.99 -2.06
C ARG A 119 2.45 13.93 -2.51
N GLN A 120 2.92 12.71 -2.77
CA GLN A 120 2.09 11.55 -3.11
C GLN A 120 1.48 10.86 -1.88
N ARG A 121 1.88 11.24 -0.65
CA ARG A 121 1.44 10.65 0.62
C ARG A 121 1.69 9.14 0.72
N VAL A 122 2.83 8.70 0.21
CA VAL A 122 3.24 7.28 0.22
C VAL A 122 4.53 7.05 1.01
N GLU A 123 4.98 8.04 1.79
CA GLU A 123 6.25 7.95 2.53
C GLU A 123 6.25 6.91 3.65
N GLU A 124 5.08 6.49 4.15
CA GLU A 124 4.94 5.47 5.20
C GLU A 124 4.85 4.04 4.64
N GLU A 125 4.79 3.91 3.31
CA GLU A 125 4.75 2.62 2.59
C GLU A 125 6.17 2.06 2.38
N TRP A 126 6.33 1.09 1.48
CA TRP A 126 7.64 0.51 1.14
C TRP A 126 8.67 1.56 0.67
N PHE A 127 8.22 2.72 0.20
CA PHE A 127 9.08 3.83 -0.21
C PHE A 127 9.97 4.36 0.93
N ARG A 128 9.60 4.13 2.19
CA ARG A 128 10.44 4.48 3.37
C ARG A 128 11.83 3.84 3.32
N HIS A 129 11.96 2.69 2.66
CA HIS A 129 13.23 1.98 2.55
C HIS A 129 14.15 2.59 1.48
N LEU A 130 13.60 3.28 0.47
CA LEU A 130 14.34 3.73 -0.72
C LEU A 130 15.56 4.59 -0.40
N ALA A 131 15.47 5.46 0.61
CA ALA A 131 16.57 6.34 0.99
C ALA A 131 17.86 5.58 1.34
N THR A 132 17.74 4.34 1.82
CA THR A 132 18.89 3.49 2.17
C THR A 132 19.48 2.72 0.98
N HIS A 133 18.77 2.70 -0.16
CA HIS A 133 19.14 2.01 -1.38
C HIS A 133 19.64 2.94 -2.51
N ILE A 134 19.39 4.24 -2.42
CA ILE A 134 19.90 5.24 -3.38
C ILE A 134 21.44 5.16 -3.48
N GLY A 135 21.95 5.20 -4.70
CA GLY A 135 23.38 5.12 -5.01
C GLY A 135 23.96 3.70 -5.03
N ARG A 136 23.17 2.66 -4.76
CA ARG A 136 23.65 1.26 -4.83
C ARG A 136 23.73 0.73 -6.25
N THR A 137 22.74 1.08 -7.08
CA THR A 137 22.69 0.67 -8.49
C THR A 137 22.18 1.80 -9.37
N GLU A 138 22.75 1.91 -10.56
CA GLU A 138 22.33 2.88 -11.57
C GLU A 138 20.86 2.66 -11.98
N ALA A 139 20.43 1.40 -12.07
CA ALA A 139 19.05 1.03 -12.40
C ALA A 139 18.05 1.63 -11.41
N LEU A 140 18.30 1.49 -10.10
CA LEU A 140 17.42 2.02 -9.08
C LEU A 140 17.39 3.55 -9.10
N ASP A 141 18.54 4.19 -9.22
CA ASP A 141 18.61 5.66 -9.25
C ASP A 141 17.89 6.24 -10.47
N LEU A 142 18.00 5.59 -11.63
CA LEU A 142 17.26 5.97 -12.84
C LEU A 142 15.76 5.70 -12.69
N SER A 143 15.33 4.59 -12.07
CA SER A 143 13.92 4.34 -11.77
C SER A 143 13.34 5.38 -10.81
N ILE A 144 14.10 5.83 -9.82
CA ILE A 144 13.68 6.92 -8.92
C ILE A 144 13.56 8.23 -9.70
N LYS A 145 14.55 8.57 -10.55
CA LYS A 145 14.48 9.76 -11.42
C LYS A 145 13.26 9.71 -12.33
N CYS A 146 12.99 8.55 -12.92
CA CYS A 146 11.84 8.31 -13.78
C CYS A 146 10.53 8.66 -13.07
N MET A 147 10.33 8.12 -11.86
CA MET A 147 9.12 8.40 -11.08
C MET A 147 9.01 9.83 -10.58
N VAL A 148 10.12 10.44 -10.17
CA VAL A 148 10.15 11.86 -9.80
C VAL A 148 9.70 12.73 -10.99
N SER A 149 10.21 12.45 -12.19
CA SER A 149 9.83 13.16 -13.42
C SER A 149 8.36 12.94 -13.77
N ALA A 150 7.86 11.70 -13.74
CA ALA A 150 6.45 11.40 -14.01
C ALA A 150 5.52 12.15 -13.04
N CYS A 151 5.84 12.15 -11.74
CA CYS A 151 5.07 12.90 -10.75
C CYS A 151 5.18 14.42 -10.91
N ALA A 152 6.32 14.94 -11.37
CA ALA A 152 6.48 16.37 -11.70
C ALA A 152 5.62 16.77 -12.91
N LEU A 153 5.56 15.92 -13.93
CA LEU A 153 4.72 16.11 -15.12
C LEU A 153 3.24 16.10 -14.74
N ALA A 154 2.80 15.12 -13.94
CA ALA A 154 1.42 15.04 -13.45
C ALA A 154 1.00 16.28 -12.64
N ARG A 155 1.97 16.96 -12.01
CA ARG A 155 1.79 18.24 -11.30
C ARG A 155 1.83 19.47 -12.21
N LYS A 156 2.02 19.28 -13.52
CA LYS A 156 2.14 20.34 -14.52
C LYS A 156 3.33 21.27 -14.23
N GLU A 157 4.46 20.71 -13.75
CA GLU A 157 5.68 21.50 -13.59
C GLU A 157 6.14 22.05 -14.96
N PRO A 158 6.53 23.34 -15.03
CA PRO A 158 6.87 23.98 -16.29
C PRO A 158 8.12 23.36 -16.90
N ASN A 159 8.15 23.29 -18.24
CA ASN A 159 9.28 22.78 -19.05
C ASN A 159 9.51 21.26 -18.98
N LEU A 160 8.55 20.48 -18.48
CA LEU A 160 8.60 19.03 -18.56
C LEU A 160 7.53 18.54 -19.53
N THR A 161 7.93 17.72 -20.50
CA THR A 161 7.04 17.11 -21.48
C THR A 161 6.89 15.61 -21.22
N PRO A 162 5.82 14.97 -21.75
CA PRO A 162 5.72 13.50 -21.73
C PRO A 162 6.94 12.83 -22.35
N ARG A 163 7.47 13.39 -23.45
CA ARG A 163 8.66 12.88 -24.14
C ARG A 163 9.87 12.80 -23.20
N ASP A 164 10.12 13.85 -22.42
CA ASP A 164 11.24 13.87 -21.46
C ASP A 164 11.11 12.74 -20.43
N CYS A 165 9.89 12.46 -19.96
CA CYS A 165 9.64 11.37 -19.02
C CYS A 165 9.90 9.99 -19.67
N TYR A 166 9.46 9.78 -20.91
CA TYR A 166 9.70 8.53 -21.64
C TYR A 166 11.18 8.32 -21.99
N GLU A 167 11.94 9.39 -22.23
CA GLU A 167 13.41 9.30 -22.40
C GLU A 167 14.09 8.83 -21.11
N VAL A 168 13.67 9.33 -19.94
CA VAL A 168 14.17 8.85 -18.64
C VAL A 168 13.73 7.41 -18.36
N LEU A 169 12.50 7.03 -18.73
CA LEU A 169 12.03 5.65 -18.64
C LEU A 169 12.91 4.71 -19.47
N ALA A 170 13.22 5.07 -20.72
CA ALA A 170 14.08 4.26 -21.59
C ALA A 170 15.47 4.03 -20.97
N LEU A 171 16.06 5.06 -20.36
CA LEU A 171 17.32 4.92 -19.63
C LEU A 171 17.19 3.97 -18.43
N ALA A 172 16.13 4.11 -17.63
CA ALA A 172 15.88 3.24 -16.48
C ALA A 172 15.68 1.76 -16.89
N LEU A 173 14.92 1.52 -17.96
CA LEU A 173 14.70 0.17 -18.51
C LEU A 173 16.00 -0.46 -19.02
N ASN A 174 16.82 0.31 -19.75
CA ASN A 174 18.11 -0.17 -20.24
C ASN A 174 19.06 -0.53 -19.08
N ALA A 175 19.13 0.32 -18.06
CA ALA A 175 19.95 0.06 -16.87
C ALA A 175 19.44 -1.15 -16.07
N LEU A 176 18.12 -1.29 -15.90
CA LEU A 176 17.51 -2.46 -15.26
C LEU A 176 17.80 -3.75 -16.04
N GLN A 177 17.66 -3.72 -17.36
CA GLN A 177 17.97 -4.88 -18.22
C GLN A 177 19.46 -5.26 -18.13
N ALA A 178 20.35 -4.28 -18.13
CA ALA A 178 21.79 -4.52 -17.93
C ALA A 178 22.08 -5.10 -16.54
N ASN A 179 21.38 -4.63 -15.50
CA ASN A 179 21.52 -5.14 -14.15
C ASN A 179 21.06 -6.61 -14.07
N ILE A 180 19.88 -6.93 -14.62
CA ILE A 180 19.36 -8.32 -14.68
C ILE A 180 20.36 -9.24 -15.38
N LYS A 181 20.90 -8.85 -16.54
CA LYS A 181 21.91 -9.64 -17.27
C LYS A 181 23.19 -9.89 -16.47
N LYS A 182 23.59 -8.95 -15.60
CA LYS A 182 24.79 -9.06 -14.75
C LYS A 182 24.58 -9.89 -13.48
N SER A 183 23.34 -10.16 -13.09
CA SER A 183 23.05 -10.88 -11.85
C SER A 183 23.18 -12.40 -11.95
N ASP A 184 23.48 -12.94 -13.13
CA ASP A 184 23.63 -14.38 -13.37
C ASP A 184 22.46 -15.24 -12.81
N GLY A 185 21.26 -14.67 -12.77
CA GLY A 185 20.06 -15.35 -12.29
C GLY A 185 19.78 -15.21 -10.79
N GLU A 186 20.44 -14.29 -10.07
CA GLU A 186 20.19 -13.97 -8.66
C GLU A 186 19.60 -12.55 -8.48
N PRO A 187 18.27 -12.37 -8.57
CA PRO A 187 17.65 -11.05 -8.55
C PRO A 187 17.75 -10.38 -7.18
N SER A 188 18.27 -9.15 -7.14
CA SER A 188 18.44 -8.38 -5.90
C SER A 188 17.18 -7.60 -5.49
N ASP A 189 17.17 -7.09 -4.25
CA ASP A 189 16.15 -6.13 -3.79
C ASP A 189 16.15 -4.82 -4.58
N ASP A 190 17.31 -4.38 -5.05
CA ASP A 190 17.39 -3.16 -5.86
C ASP A 190 16.70 -3.35 -7.23
N MET A 191 16.78 -4.55 -7.81
CA MET A 191 16.04 -4.89 -9.03
C MET A 191 14.54 -4.92 -8.80
N LEU A 192 14.11 -5.52 -7.68
CA LEU A 192 12.71 -5.58 -7.28
C LEU A 192 12.15 -4.16 -7.08
N ALA A 193 12.85 -3.32 -6.32
CA ALA A 193 12.47 -1.93 -6.09
C ALA A 193 12.48 -1.08 -7.38
N SER A 194 13.45 -1.30 -8.27
CA SER A 194 13.51 -0.64 -9.58
C SER A 194 12.28 -0.98 -10.42
N THR A 195 11.91 -2.26 -10.47
CA THR A 195 10.73 -2.74 -11.21
C THR A 195 9.44 -2.20 -10.59
N ALA A 196 9.36 -2.17 -9.26
CA ALA A 196 8.21 -1.65 -8.53
C ALA A 196 8.02 -0.15 -8.78
N LEU A 197 9.11 0.62 -8.79
CA LEU A 197 9.07 2.04 -9.14
C LEU A 197 8.54 2.27 -10.57
N LEU A 198 8.86 1.41 -11.53
CA LEU A 198 8.43 1.61 -12.92
C LEU A 198 6.97 1.18 -13.16
N ALA A 199 6.42 0.29 -12.33
CA ALA A 199 5.05 -0.20 -12.49
C ALA A 199 3.97 0.90 -12.58
N PRO A 200 3.93 1.95 -11.74
CA PRO A 200 2.90 2.98 -11.81
C PRO A 200 3.19 4.08 -12.84
N PHE A 201 4.30 4.03 -13.60
CA PHE A 201 4.76 5.15 -14.43
C PHE A 201 3.71 5.66 -15.43
N GLU A 202 3.15 4.78 -16.25
CA GLU A 202 2.13 5.13 -17.26
C GLU A 202 0.88 5.68 -16.57
N GLY A 203 0.39 5.00 -15.53
CA GLY A 203 -0.77 5.45 -14.76
C GLY A 203 -0.58 6.78 -14.04
N VAL A 204 0.65 7.19 -13.76
CA VAL A 204 0.95 8.54 -13.25
C VAL A 204 0.88 9.57 -14.38
N ILE A 205 1.46 9.29 -15.55
CA ILE A 205 1.46 10.21 -16.70
C ILE A 205 0.04 10.42 -17.24
N GLU A 206 -0.73 9.35 -17.37
CA GLU A 206 -2.08 9.35 -17.95
C GLU A 206 -3.18 9.58 -16.90
N ALA A 207 -2.80 9.81 -15.65
CA ALA A 207 -3.68 10.11 -14.51
C ALA A 207 -4.71 9.03 -14.12
N HIS A 208 -4.78 7.87 -14.78
CA HIS A 208 -5.67 6.77 -14.38
C HIS A 208 -5.13 5.95 -13.18
N GLY A 209 -3.81 5.92 -12.95
CA GLY A 209 -3.18 5.33 -11.77
C GLY A 209 -3.10 3.80 -11.74
N ILE A 210 -3.48 3.15 -12.84
CA ILE A 210 -3.39 1.69 -12.99
C ILE A 210 -1.92 1.35 -13.30
N PRO A 211 -1.30 0.41 -12.58
CA PRO A 211 0.06 -0.01 -12.86
C PRO A 211 0.14 -0.83 -14.15
N THR A 212 1.24 -0.68 -14.89
CA THR A 212 1.54 -1.48 -16.08
C THR A 212 1.69 -2.96 -15.70
N HIS A 213 0.80 -3.81 -16.21
CA HIS A 213 0.75 -5.23 -15.86
C HIS A 213 2.08 -5.95 -16.08
N ARG A 214 2.83 -5.61 -17.15
CA ARG A 214 4.14 -6.22 -17.44
C ARG A 214 5.17 -6.00 -16.35
N HIS A 215 5.15 -4.84 -15.70
CA HIS A 215 6.05 -4.57 -14.57
C HIS A 215 5.63 -5.35 -13.33
N VAL A 216 4.32 -5.48 -13.09
CA VAL A 216 3.80 -6.31 -11.99
C VAL A 216 4.14 -7.79 -12.19
N ASP A 217 4.02 -8.30 -13.41
CA ASP A 217 4.48 -9.65 -13.78
C ASP A 217 5.99 -9.81 -13.59
N GLY A 218 6.76 -8.76 -13.92
CA GLY A 218 8.19 -8.68 -13.64
C GLY A 218 8.52 -8.79 -12.15
N LEU A 219 7.72 -8.19 -11.26
CA LEU A 219 7.88 -8.35 -9.80
C LEU A 219 7.71 -9.81 -9.40
N ALA A 220 6.65 -10.46 -9.89
CA ALA A 220 6.40 -11.86 -9.59
C ALA A 220 7.54 -12.76 -10.10
N ALA A 221 8.03 -12.52 -11.32
CA ALA A 221 9.16 -13.24 -11.89
C ALA A 221 10.45 -13.07 -11.08
N ILE A 222 10.75 -11.85 -10.62
CA ILE A 222 11.91 -11.56 -9.75
C ILE A 222 11.78 -12.33 -8.43
N LEU A 223 10.61 -12.29 -7.78
CA LEU A 223 10.38 -12.99 -6.52
C LEU A 223 10.46 -14.51 -6.68
N ALA A 224 9.92 -15.07 -7.76
CA ALA A 224 9.94 -16.50 -8.04
C ALA A 224 11.33 -17.02 -8.46
N ALA A 225 12.16 -16.18 -9.09
CA ALA A 225 13.51 -16.55 -9.51
C ALA A 225 14.54 -16.51 -8.37
N ARG A 226 14.21 -15.92 -7.21
CA ARG A 226 15.11 -15.92 -6.05
C ARG A 226 15.28 -17.33 -5.51
N PRO A 227 16.52 -17.77 -5.21
CA PRO A 227 16.73 -19.08 -4.60
C PRO A 227 16.12 -19.12 -3.19
N ALA A 228 15.74 -20.30 -2.72
CA ALA A 228 15.16 -20.46 -1.38
C ALA A 228 16.12 -20.04 -0.23
N SER A 229 17.43 -19.96 -0.51
CA SER A 229 18.43 -19.42 0.40
C SER A 229 18.42 -17.89 0.51
N TYR A 230 17.78 -17.19 -0.44
CA TYR A 230 17.71 -15.73 -0.43
C TYR A 230 16.80 -15.27 0.70
N PRO A 231 17.25 -14.36 1.59
CA PRO A 231 16.45 -13.92 2.71
C PRO A 231 15.21 -13.14 2.25
N VAL A 232 14.05 -13.47 2.82
CA VAL A 232 12.84 -12.66 2.63
C VAL A 232 13.03 -11.34 3.38
N THR A 233 13.22 -10.25 2.65
CA THR A 233 13.43 -8.92 3.21
C THR A 233 12.11 -8.19 3.42
N GLN A 234 12.11 -7.23 4.36
CA GLN A 234 10.93 -6.40 4.63
C GLN A 234 10.51 -5.58 3.39
N LEU A 235 11.48 -5.09 2.62
CA LEU A 235 11.24 -4.38 1.36
C LEU A 235 10.48 -5.26 0.36
N ALA A 236 10.89 -6.52 0.21
CA ALA A 236 10.22 -7.44 -0.70
C ALA A 236 8.77 -7.75 -0.27
N ARG A 237 8.53 -7.94 1.03
CA ARG A 237 7.17 -8.15 1.57
C ARG A 237 6.27 -6.93 1.31
N GLU A 238 6.76 -5.74 1.62
CA GLU A 238 5.97 -4.51 1.46
C GLU A 238 5.71 -4.16 -0.01
N ILE A 239 6.64 -4.45 -0.93
CA ILE A 239 6.40 -4.31 -2.38
C ILE A 239 5.32 -5.31 -2.83
N LEU A 240 5.41 -6.57 -2.43
CA LEU A 240 4.38 -7.58 -2.76
C LEU A 240 3.01 -7.13 -2.25
N ASP A 241 2.91 -6.77 -0.97
CA ASP A 241 1.67 -6.29 -0.35
C ASP A 241 1.12 -5.03 -1.02
N TYR A 242 1.99 -4.18 -1.59
CA TYR A 242 1.58 -2.99 -2.33
C TYR A 242 0.86 -3.33 -3.64
N TYR A 243 1.39 -4.28 -4.42
CA TYR A 243 0.87 -4.61 -5.76
C TYR A 243 -0.14 -5.75 -5.79
N THR A 244 -0.33 -6.47 -4.69
CA THR A 244 -1.20 -7.67 -4.66
C THR A 244 -2.66 -7.37 -5.04
N CYS A 245 -3.25 -6.27 -4.55
CA CYS A 245 -4.62 -5.90 -4.87
C CYS A 245 -4.79 -5.58 -6.38
N GLU A 246 -3.94 -4.73 -6.93
CA GLU A 246 -3.99 -4.35 -8.36
C GLU A 246 -3.73 -5.56 -9.27
N SER A 247 -2.75 -6.40 -8.90
CA SER A 247 -2.49 -7.67 -9.60
C SER A 247 -3.73 -8.57 -9.62
N ALA A 248 -4.46 -8.68 -8.50
CA ALA A 248 -5.68 -9.46 -8.43
C ALA A 248 -6.78 -8.90 -9.34
N ILE A 249 -6.98 -7.57 -9.37
CA ILE A 249 -7.96 -6.91 -10.26
C ILE A 249 -7.64 -7.21 -11.73
N VAL A 250 -6.38 -7.00 -12.13
CA VAL A 250 -5.89 -7.32 -13.47
C VAL A 250 -6.13 -8.79 -13.81
N ALA A 251 -5.87 -9.70 -12.87
CA ALA A 251 -6.05 -11.13 -13.05
C ALA A 251 -7.53 -11.54 -13.20
N PHE A 252 -8.44 -10.94 -12.41
CA PHE A 252 -9.89 -11.14 -12.55
C PHE A 252 -10.38 -10.72 -13.94
N ILE A 253 -9.92 -9.56 -14.40
CA ILE A 253 -10.27 -9.01 -15.71
C ILE A 253 -9.72 -9.90 -16.81
N HIS A 254 -8.41 -10.18 -16.82
CA HIS A 254 -7.78 -11.02 -17.85
C HIS A 254 -8.20 -12.50 -17.83
N GLY A 255 -8.87 -12.95 -16.77
CA GLY A 255 -9.24 -14.37 -16.65
C GLY A 255 -8.05 -15.28 -16.52
N LYS A 256 -7.08 -14.86 -15.71
CA LYS A 256 -5.87 -15.64 -15.40
C LYS A 256 -5.69 -15.73 -13.89
N PRO A 257 -4.95 -16.72 -13.38
CA PRO A 257 -4.43 -16.67 -12.02
C PRO A 257 -3.61 -15.39 -11.79
N SER A 258 -3.46 -14.96 -10.54
CA SER A 258 -2.54 -13.87 -10.20
C SER A 258 -1.12 -14.24 -10.64
N CYS A 259 -0.34 -13.27 -11.12
CA CYS A 259 1.07 -13.50 -11.40
C CYS A 259 1.86 -13.89 -10.14
N PHE A 260 1.38 -13.52 -8.95
CA PHE A 260 1.97 -13.91 -7.67
C PHE A 260 1.56 -15.32 -7.19
N ASP A 261 0.73 -16.07 -7.92
CA ASP A 261 0.26 -17.42 -7.50
C ASP A 261 1.42 -18.42 -7.33
N GLY A 262 2.54 -18.21 -8.03
CA GLY A 262 3.76 -19.02 -7.92
C GLY A 262 4.79 -18.51 -6.90
N VAL A 263 4.58 -17.37 -6.25
CA VAL A 263 5.53 -16.80 -5.28
C VAL A 263 5.48 -17.59 -3.96
N ASP A 264 6.66 -17.81 -3.36
CA ASP A 264 6.80 -18.51 -2.09
C ASP A 264 5.97 -17.84 -0.99
N ARG A 265 5.26 -18.65 -0.20
CA ARG A 265 4.39 -18.16 0.88
C ARG A 265 5.18 -17.38 1.94
N ALA A 266 6.48 -17.61 2.12
CA ALA A 266 7.32 -16.88 3.07
C ALA A 266 7.33 -15.34 2.86
N TYR A 267 7.01 -14.87 1.65
CA TYR A 267 6.89 -13.44 1.34
C TYR A 267 5.63 -12.78 1.94
N PHE A 268 4.60 -13.55 2.28
CA PHE A 268 3.33 -13.02 2.79
C PHE A 268 2.80 -13.78 4.01
N LEU A 269 3.47 -14.83 4.47
CA LEU A 269 3.16 -15.49 5.72
C LEU A 269 3.56 -14.63 6.91
N ASN A 270 2.71 -14.65 7.93
CA ASN A 270 3.01 -14.07 9.23
C ASN A 270 3.83 -15.06 10.06
N ASP A 271 5.15 -15.06 9.86
CA ASP A 271 6.06 -15.72 10.80
C ASP A 271 6.04 -14.90 12.09
N ARG A 272 5.56 -15.49 13.19
CA ARG A 272 5.36 -14.88 14.54
C ARG A 272 6.64 -14.33 15.21
N MET A 273 7.67 -14.00 14.44
CA MET A 273 8.94 -13.40 14.82
C MET A 273 8.75 -11.90 15.15
N GLY A 274 7.98 -11.59 16.20
CA GLY A 274 7.83 -10.22 16.68
C GLY A 274 6.50 -9.97 17.39
N PHE A 275 6.40 -10.41 18.65
CA PHE A 275 5.29 -10.06 19.55
C PHE A 275 5.18 -8.54 19.68
N HIS A 276 4.08 -7.97 19.16
CA HIS A 276 3.35 -6.78 19.63
C HIS A 276 2.23 -6.36 18.66
N ASP A 277 2.13 -7.01 17.49
CA ASP A 277 1.22 -6.58 16.40
C ASP A 277 0.66 -7.76 15.57
N SER A 278 0.54 -8.94 16.20
CA SER A 278 0.30 -10.22 15.53
C SER A 278 -1.04 -10.29 14.79
N ASP A 279 -2.10 -9.68 15.32
CA ASP A 279 -3.44 -9.79 14.74
C ASP A 279 -3.55 -9.03 13.42
N ARG A 280 -3.00 -7.81 13.38
CA ARG A 280 -2.91 -7.01 12.17
C ARG A 280 -2.08 -7.70 11.10
N ALA A 281 -0.88 -8.15 11.47
CA ALA A 281 0.00 -8.88 10.56
C ALA A 281 -0.66 -10.16 10.04
N GLN A 282 -1.39 -10.88 10.89
CA GLN A 282 -2.13 -12.08 10.52
C GLN A 282 -3.24 -11.79 9.51
N LEU A 283 -4.10 -10.81 9.79
CA LEU A 283 -5.21 -10.46 8.90
C LEU A 283 -4.70 -9.91 7.56
N LYS A 284 -3.60 -9.14 7.58
CA LYS A 284 -2.94 -8.67 6.36
C LYS A 284 -2.41 -9.85 5.53
N ALA A 285 -1.68 -10.77 6.16
CA ALA A 285 -1.18 -11.99 5.51
C ALA A 285 -2.30 -12.82 4.87
N LEU A 286 -3.41 -13.04 5.60
CA LEU A 286 -4.58 -13.73 5.09
C LEU A 286 -5.22 -13.00 3.90
N GLY A 287 -5.39 -11.68 4.00
CA GLY A 287 -5.92 -10.86 2.91
C GLY A 287 -5.03 -10.88 1.66
N THR A 288 -3.71 -10.77 1.84
CA THR A 288 -2.72 -10.87 0.75
C THR A 288 -2.80 -12.24 0.08
N GLU A 289 -2.81 -13.33 0.86
CA GLU A 289 -2.94 -14.69 0.31
C GLU A 289 -4.25 -14.88 -0.45
N LEU A 290 -5.38 -14.39 0.09
CA LEU A 290 -6.66 -14.45 -0.61
C LEU A 290 -6.64 -13.65 -1.93
N PHE A 291 -6.07 -12.45 -1.96
CA PHE A 291 -5.93 -11.68 -3.22
C PHE A 291 -5.09 -12.42 -4.26
N ILE A 292 -4.02 -13.11 -3.85
CA ILE A 292 -3.16 -13.88 -4.77
C ILE A 292 -3.93 -15.08 -5.33
N ARG A 293 -4.65 -15.82 -4.48
CA ARG A 293 -5.22 -17.14 -4.84
C ARG A 293 -6.64 -17.08 -5.41
N THR A 294 -7.45 -16.08 -5.03
CA THR A 294 -8.85 -15.95 -5.48
C THR A 294 -9.00 -15.80 -6.99
N PRO A 295 -8.13 -15.09 -7.73
CA PRO A 295 -8.22 -15.01 -9.20
C PRO A 295 -8.25 -16.37 -9.88
N ARG A 296 -7.49 -17.36 -9.40
CA ARG A 296 -7.54 -18.73 -9.94
C ARG A 296 -8.92 -19.37 -9.76
N LEU A 297 -9.59 -19.14 -8.63
CA LEU A 297 -10.96 -19.61 -8.41
C LEU A 297 -11.94 -18.92 -9.36
N VAL A 298 -11.81 -17.61 -9.58
CA VAL A 298 -12.64 -16.86 -10.53
C VAL A 298 -12.52 -17.42 -11.94
N VAL A 299 -11.31 -17.81 -12.37
CA VAL A 299 -11.10 -18.47 -13.66
C VAL A 299 -11.84 -19.80 -13.74
N LEU A 300 -11.73 -20.65 -12.72
CA LEU A 300 -12.45 -21.92 -12.69
C LEU A 300 -13.97 -21.73 -12.75
N VAL A 301 -14.51 -20.78 -11.96
CA VAL A 301 -15.94 -20.43 -11.99
C VAL A 301 -16.37 -19.93 -13.36
N ARG A 302 -15.55 -19.10 -14.01
CA ARG A 302 -15.80 -18.63 -15.38
C ARG A 302 -15.86 -19.77 -16.38
N SER A 303 -14.89 -20.68 -16.34
CA SER A 303 -14.89 -21.87 -17.19
C SER A 303 -16.11 -22.76 -16.96
N LEU A 304 -16.56 -22.91 -15.71
CA LEU A 304 -17.79 -23.64 -15.38
C LEU A 304 -19.04 -22.96 -15.94
N ARG A 305 -19.14 -21.63 -15.84
CA ARG A 305 -20.29 -20.84 -16.32
C ARG A 305 -20.40 -20.81 -17.84
N LEU A 306 -19.27 -20.75 -18.55
CA LEU A 306 -19.25 -20.62 -20.01
C LEU A 306 -19.31 -21.98 -20.73
N ALA A 307 -19.05 -23.08 -20.04
CA ALA A 307 -19.14 -24.41 -20.61
C ALA A 307 -20.60 -24.88 -20.70
N PRO A 308 -21.10 -25.29 -21.89
CA PRO A 308 -22.46 -25.84 -22.02
C PRO A 308 -22.67 -27.14 -21.22
N SER A 309 -21.60 -27.90 -21.02
CA SER A 309 -21.54 -29.09 -20.18
C SER A 309 -20.20 -29.12 -19.44
N PRO A 310 -20.11 -28.50 -18.24
CA PRO A 310 -18.84 -28.38 -17.53
C PRO A 310 -18.31 -29.77 -17.14
N PRO A 311 -17.02 -30.07 -17.39
CA PRO A 311 -16.43 -31.32 -16.95
C PRO A 311 -16.47 -31.47 -15.43
N LYS A 312 -16.81 -32.66 -14.93
CA LYS A 312 -16.87 -32.94 -13.48
C LYS A 312 -15.56 -32.62 -12.74
N HIS A 313 -14.41 -32.88 -13.36
CA HIS A 313 -13.11 -32.57 -12.76
C HIS A 313 -12.92 -31.07 -12.49
N LEU A 314 -13.42 -30.21 -13.39
CA LEU A 314 -13.33 -28.76 -13.25
C LEU A 314 -14.12 -28.26 -12.03
N LEU A 315 -15.30 -28.86 -11.79
CA LEU A 315 -16.11 -28.56 -10.62
C LEU A 315 -15.43 -29.05 -9.33
N LEU A 316 -14.83 -30.24 -9.35
CA LEU A 316 -14.06 -30.76 -8.22
C LEU A 316 -12.84 -29.89 -7.90
N ASP A 317 -12.14 -29.41 -8.92
CA ASP A 317 -10.99 -28.50 -8.76
C ASP A 317 -11.44 -27.17 -8.14
N ALA A 318 -12.56 -26.61 -8.61
CA ALA A 318 -13.14 -25.38 -8.05
C ALA A 318 -13.57 -25.56 -6.59
N LEU A 319 -14.24 -26.67 -6.27
CA LEU A 319 -14.65 -27.01 -4.90
C LEU A 319 -13.44 -27.25 -3.98
N GLY A 320 -12.41 -27.93 -4.47
CA GLY A 320 -11.17 -28.18 -3.72
C GLY A 320 -10.44 -26.88 -3.41
N LEU A 321 -10.29 -26.00 -4.41
CA LEU A 321 -9.70 -24.68 -4.21
C LEU A 321 -10.54 -23.81 -3.26
N LEU A 322 -11.86 -23.74 -3.46
CA LEU A 322 -12.77 -23.00 -2.59
C LEU A 322 -12.63 -23.43 -1.12
N ARG A 323 -12.61 -24.74 -0.83
CA ARG A 323 -12.42 -25.25 0.54
C ARG A 323 -11.09 -24.78 1.14
N SER A 324 -10.00 -24.84 0.37
CA SER A 324 -8.69 -24.39 0.84
C SER A 324 -8.66 -22.89 1.16
N LEU A 325 -9.36 -22.07 0.36
CA LEU A 325 -9.45 -20.63 0.56
C LEU A 325 -10.38 -20.26 1.72
N LEU A 326 -11.50 -20.97 1.90
CA LEU A 326 -12.42 -20.74 3.01
C LEU A 326 -11.78 -21.02 4.37
N ALA A 327 -10.77 -21.90 4.41
CA ALA A 327 -9.96 -22.17 5.60
C ALA A 327 -9.01 -21.02 5.98
N LEU A 328 -8.73 -20.08 5.06
CA LEU A 328 -7.90 -18.90 5.33
C LEU A 328 -8.73 -17.83 6.06
N GLN A 329 -8.85 -17.97 7.38
CA GLN A 329 -9.56 -17.03 8.24
C GLN A 329 -9.00 -17.05 9.66
N ASP A 330 -9.11 -15.92 10.35
CA ASP A 330 -8.85 -15.81 11.79
C ASP A 330 -9.85 -14.82 12.41
N SER A 331 -11.03 -15.33 12.74
CA SER A 331 -12.11 -14.53 13.35
C SER A 331 -11.69 -13.93 14.69
N HIS A 332 -10.82 -14.60 15.45
CA HIS A 332 -10.35 -14.09 16.73
C HIS A 332 -9.39 -12.91 16.56
N ALA A 333 -8.49 -12.95 15.59
CA ALA A 333 -7.66 -11.79 15.24
C ALA A 333 -8.52 -10.62 14.77
N GLU A 334 -9.54 -10.88 13.93
CA GLU A 334 -10.51 -9.88 13.49
C GLU A 334 -11.23 -9.21 14.66
N GLU A 335 -11.81 -10.00 15.56
CA GLU A 335 -12.52 -9.50 16.74
C GLU A 335 -11.62 -8.67 17.67
N ARG A 336 -10.38 -9.13 17.91
CA ARG A 336 -9.44 -8.39 18.78
C ARG A 336 -9.02 -7.06 18.15
N LEU A 337 -8.81 -7.01 16.84
CA LEU A 337 -8.47 -5.77 16.15
C LEU A 337 -9.66 -4.80 16.15
N LEU A 338 -10.87 -5.30 15.94
CA LEU A 338 -12.12 -4.51 15.98
C LEU A 338 -12.37 -3.84 17.34
N ARG A 339 -11.97 -4.46 18.46
CA ARG A 339 -12.11 -3.85 19.81
C ARG A 339 -11.35 -2.53 19.97
N ASN A 340 -10.35 -2.27 19.14
CA ASN A 340 -9.54 -1.07 19.18
C ASN A 340 -10.02 0.01 18.19
N ILE A 341 -11.12 -0.23 17.47
CA ILE A 341 -11.67 0.67 16.46
C ILE A 341 -12.92 1.33 17.01
N GLU A 342 -12.98 2.66 16.93
CA GLU A 342 -14.11 3.43 17.41
C GLU A 342 -15.23 3.45 16.36
N ILE A 343 -16.48 3.38 16.81
CA ILE A 343 -17.65 3.58 15.97
C ILE A 343 -18.22 4.96 16.29
N HIS A 344 -18.37 5.82 15.28
CA HIS A 344 -19.03 7.11 15.42
C HIS A 344 -20.27 7.20 14.53
N HIS A 345 -21.17 8.12 14.91
CA HIS A 345 -22.33 8.47 14.11
C HIS A 345 -21.98 9.60 13.15
N SER A 346 -22.45 9.45 11.92
CA SER A 346 -22.22 10.37 10.83
C SER A 346 -23.51 10.63 10.05
N PRO A 347 -23.55 11.66 9.18
CA PRO A 347 -24.70 11.92 8.31
C PRO A 347 -25.03 10.75 7.37
N LEU A 348 -24.09 9.84 7.14
CA LEU A 348 -24.23 8.65 6.31
C LEU A 348 -24.55 7.38 7.14
N GLY A 349 -24.62 7.48 8.47
CA GLY A 349 -24.98 6.38 9.37
C GLY A 349 -23.93 6.13 10.44
N GLN A 350 -23.48 4.88 10.58
CA GLN A 350 -22.35 4.53 11.43
C GLN A 350 -21.07 4.54 10.59
N SER A 351 -19.95 4.98 11.15
CA SER A 351 -18.64 4.88 10.50
C SER A 351 -17.57 4.39 11.47
N LEU A 352 -16.56 3.72 10.92
CA LEU A 352 -15.40 3.22 11.65
C LEU A 352 -14.27 4.25 11.64
N ARG A 353 -13.74 4.57 12.82
CA ARG A 353 -12.58 5.42 12.98
C ARG A 353 -11.38 4.60 13.43
N PHE A 354 -10.35 4.59 12.60
CA PHE A 354 -9.13 3.84 12.86
C PHE A 354 -8.07 4.76 13.49
N ALA A 355 -7.48 4.30 14.60
CA ALA A 355 -6.35 5.00 15.22
C ALA A 355 -5.08 4.92 14.36
N ARG A 356 -4.94 3.87 13.53
CA ARG A 356 -3.81 3.64 12.64
C ARG A 356 -4.30 3.22 11.26
N VAL A 357 -3.67 3.77 10.23
CA VAL A 357 -3.94 3.43 8.82
C VAL A 357 -3.74 1.94 8.55
N GLN A 358 -2.73 1.32 9.17
CA GLN A 358 -2.43 -0.09 8.93
C GLN A 358 -3.53 -1.03 9.48
N ASP A 359 -4.31 -0.58 10.47
CA ASP A 359 -5.44 -1.37 10.99
C ASP A 359 -6.59 -1.37 9.95
N PHE A 360 -6.84 -0.22 9.34
CA PHE A 360 -7.75 -0.10 8.20
C PHE A 360 -7.29 -0.97 7.03
N GLU A 361 -6.02 -0.89 6.63
CA GLU A 361 -5.53 -1.68 5.49
C GLU A 361 -5.66 -3.18 5.71
N ALA A 362 -5.31 -3.68 6.89
CA ALA A 362 -5.40 -5.10 7.19
C ALA A 362 -6.86 -5.60 7.14
N LEU A 363 -7.78 -4.87 7.76
CA LEU A 363 -9.20 -5.22 7.77
C LEU A 363 -9.85 -5.04 6.41
N ALA A 364 -9.58 -3.94 5.70
CA ALA A 364 -10.12 -3.71 4.36
C ALA A 364 -9.64 -4.78 3.38
N CYS A 365 -8.35 -5.14 3.38
CA CYS A 365 -7.83 -6.25 2.57
C CYS A 365 -8.52 -7.58 2.90
N TYR A 366 -8.63 -7.91 4.20
CA TYR A 366 -9.25 -9.16 4.64
C TYR A 366 -10.76 -9.22 4.32
N TRP A 367 -11.52 -8.18 4.67
CA TRP A 367 -12.97 -8.17 4.48
C TRP A 367 -13.39 -8.24 3.03
N GLN A 368 -12.76 -7.46 2.15
CA GLN A 368 -13.16 -7.44 0.74
C GLN A 368 -12.84 -8.77 0.03
N THR A 369 -11.68 -9.37 0.32
CA THR A 369 -11.31 -10.67 -0.27
C THR A 369 -12.15 -11.79 0.29
N ARG A 370 -12.46 -11.77 1.60
CA ARG A 370 -13.39 -12.70 2.22
C ARG A 370 -14.79 -12.57 1.63
N LEU A 371 -15.29 -11.36 1.43
CA LEU A 371 -16.59 -11.11 0.81
C LEU A 371 -16.65 -11.62 -0.63
N SER A 372 -15.61 -11.36 -1.44
CA SER A 372 -15.47 -11.93 -2.79
C SER A 372 -15.52 -13.46 -2.78
N LEU A 373 -14.81 -14.09 -1.83
CA LEU A 373 -14.77 -15.54 -1.70
C LEU A 373 -16.14 -16.12 -1.34
N LEU A 374 -16.86 -15.53 -0.39
CA LEU A 374 -18.21 -15.97 -0.01
C LEU A 374 -19.22 -15.80 -1.17
N ARG A 375 -19.04 -14.76 -1.99
CA ARG A 375 -19.85 -14.59 -3.21
C ARG A 375 -19.56 -15.71 -4.21
N LEU A 376 -18.31 -16.10 -4.38
CA LEU A 376 -17.93 -17.23 -5.24
C LEU A 376 -18.42 -18.58 -4.68
N GLU A 377 -18.45 -18.76 -3.36
CA GLU A 377 -19.06 -19.92 -2.70
C GLU A 377 -20.52 -20.09 -3.15
N SER A 378 -21.32 -19.02 -3.08
CA SER A 378 -22.71 -19.03 -3.56
C SER A 378 -22.81 -19.41 -5.04
N ARG A 379 -21.97 -18.85 -5.92
CA ARG A 379 -21.98 -19.18 -7.36
C ARG A 379 -21.63 -20.63 -7.65
N ILE A 380 -20.62 -21.17 -6.96
CA ILE A 380 -20.21 -22.57 -7.12
C ILE A 380 -21.30 -23.50 -6.59
N HIS A 381 -21.96 -23.12 -5.49
CA HIS A 381 -23.10 -23.86 -4.96
C HIS A 381 -24.24 -23.94 -5.99
N ASP A 382 -24.64 -22.80 -6.58
CA ASP A 382 -25.69 -22.76 -7.62
C ASP A 382 -25.33 -23.65 -8.82
N LEU A 383 -24.09 -23.58 -9.30
CA LEU A 383 -23.60 -24.39 -10.42
C LEU A 383 -23.58 -25.88 -10.08
N ALA A 384 -23.21 -26.25 -8.85
CA ALA A 384 -23.19 -27.64 -8.41
C ALA A 384 -24.60 -28.21 -8.28
N VAL A 385 -25.56 -27.42 -7.78
CA VAL A 385 -26.98 -27.81 -7.70
C VAL A 385 -27.57 -27.99 -9.10
N GLN A 386 -27.25 -27.12 -10.05
CA GLN A 386 -27.69 -27.25 -11.44
C GLN A 386 -27.07 -28.46 -12.16
N ALA A 387 -25.86 -28.85 -11.79
CA ALA A 387 -25.16 -30.01 -12.35
C ALA A 387 -25.57 -31.35 -11.71
N ASP A 388 -26.40 -31.34 -10.66
CA ASP A 388 -26.75 -32.54 -9.90
C ASP A 388 -27.58 -33.51 -10.77
N SER A 389 -26.93 -34.62 -11.13
CA SER A 389 -27.48 -35.77 -11.86
C SER A 389 -27.78 -36.95 -10.93
N GLY A 390 -27.75 -36.74 -9.60
CA GLY A 390 -28.00 -37.76 -8.58
C GLY A 390 -26.76 -38.35 -7.92
N ASP A 391 -25.59 -37.69 -8.02
CA ASP A 391 -24.33 -38.16 -7.44
C ASP A 391 -23.99 -37.38 -6.16
N GLU A 392 -24.17 -38.01 -5.00
CA GLU A 392 -23.92 -37.41 -3.68
C GLU A 392 -22.48 -36.91 -3.49
N ALA A 393 -21.50 -37.44 -4.25
CA ALA A 393 -20.10 -37.02 -4.14
C ALA A 393 -19.84 -35.57 -4.60
N VAL A 394 -20.77 -34.98 -5.35
CA VAL A 394 -20.64 -33.63 -5.95
C VAL A 394 -21.38 -32.56 -5.12
N ARG A 395 -22.20 -32.96 -4.15
CA ARG A 395 -22.97 -32.01 -3.35
C ARG A 395 -22.05 -31.16 -2.47
N PRO A 396 -22.14 -29.83 -2.53
CA PRO A 396 -21.39 -28.97 -1.63
C PRO A 396 -21.81 -29.25 -0.18
N THR A 397 -20.85 -29.51 0.70
CA THR A 397 -21.07 -29.61 2.16
C THR A 397 -21.20 -28.23 2.83
N PHE A 398 -21.13 -27.16 2.05
CA PHE A 398 -21.17 -25.77 2.49
C PHE A 398 -22.24 -25.01 1.69
N GLY A 399 -22.87 -24.03 2.33
CA GLY A 399 -23.94 -23.21 1.77
C GLY A 399 -23.68 -21.71 1.95
N PRO A 400 -24.50 -20.86 1.31
CA PRO A 400 -24.31 -19.41 1.33
C PRO A 400 -24.34 -18.86 2.77
N ARG A 401 -23.29 -18.12 3.14
CA ARG A 401 -23.13 -17.52 4.48
C ARG A 401 -23.65 -16.09 4.50
N THR A 402 -24.95 -15.94 4.28
CA THR A 402 -25.60 -14.63 4.13
C THR A 402 -25.33 -13.68 5.29
N ASP A 403 -25.36 -14.17 6.53
CA ASP A 403 -25.10 -13.35 7.72
C ASP A 403 -23.66 -12.80 7.76
N GLU A 404 -22.68 -13.63 7.38
CA GLU A 404 -21.28 -13.21 7.28
C GLU A 404 -21.12 -12.16 6.17
N MET A 405 -21.76 -12.38 5.01
CA MET A 405 -21.72 -11.43 3.90
C MET A 405 -22.35 -10.08 4.26
N SER A 406 -23.53 -10.06 4.91
CA SER A 406 -24.17 -8.84 5.38
C SER A 406 -23.32 -8.08 6.39
N ARG A 407 -22.66 -8.79 7.32
CA ARG A 407 -21.72 -8.20 8.28
C ARG A 407 -20.53 -7.56 7.58
N LEU A 408 -19.92 -8.25 6.61
CA LEU A 408 -18.77 -7.74 5.86
C LEU A 408 -19.15 -6.53 4.99
N VAL A 409 -20.31 -6.55 4.32
CA VAL A 409 -20.85 -5.40 3.59
C VAL A 409 -20.97 -4.19 4.51
N LYS A 410 -21.59 -4.37 5.69
CA LYS A 410 -21.71 -3.29 6.68
C LYS A 410 -20.34 -2.74 7.09
N ASN A 411 -19.40 -3.62 7.47
CA ASN A 411 -18.06 -3.22 7.89
C ASN A 411 -17.32 -2.42 6.80
N ILE A 412 -17.36 -2.88 5.54
CA ILE A 412 -16.72 -2.20 4.41
C ILE A 412 -17.37 -0.82 4.18
N VAL A 413 -18.69 -0.73 4.14
CA VAL A 413 -19.39 0.54 3.92
C VAL A 413 -19.09 1.54 5.04
N MET A 414 -18.98 1.09 6.29
CA MET A 414 -18.63 1.95 7.43
C MET A 414 -17.22 2.57 7.32
N CYS A 415 -16.32 2.05 6.48
CA CYS A 415 -15.02 2.65 6.20
C CYS A 415 -15.05 3.85 5.23
N SER A 416 -16.18 4.12 4.56
CA SER A 416 -16.25 5.08 3.46
C SER A 416 -15.82 6.50 3.86
N GLU A 417 -16.17 6.94 5.06
CA GLU A 417 -15.78 8.26 5.56
C GLU A 417 -14.29 8.33 5.87
N TYR A 418 -13.76 7.32 6.54
CA TYR A 418 -12.32 7.23 6.84
C TYR A 418 -11.48 7.32 5.56
N VAL A 419 -11.88 6.61 4.51
CA VAL A 419 -11.21 6.67 3.19
C VAL A 419 -11.40 8.05 2.55
N GLY A 420 -12.53 8.70 2.75
CA GLY A 420 -12.76 10.07 2.27
C GLY A 420 -11.88 11.12 2.95
N GLU A 421 -11.55 10.94 4.24
CA GLU A 421 -10.70 11.85 5.02
C GLU A 421 -9.20 11.67 4.73
N GLN A 422 -8.79 10.49 4.26
CA GLN A 422 -7.40 10.15 3.94
C GLN A 422 -7.18 10.13 2.42
N PRO A 423 -6.66 11.20 1.78
CA PRO A 423 -6.48 11.25 0.34
C PRO A 423 -5.19 10.52 -0.08
N ILE A 424 -5.04 9.26 0.33
CA ILE A 424 -3.96 8.38 -0.11
C ILE A 424 -4.51 7.58 -1.30
N ARG A 425 -3.91 7.80 -2.48
CA ARG A 425 -4.38 7.21 -3.74
C ARG A 425 -4.51 5.68 -3.67
N ARG A 426 -3.54 5.02 -3.03
CA ARG A 426 -3.56 3.56 -2.80
C ARG A 426 -4.81 3.11 -2.04
N HIS A 427 -5.20 3.82 -0.99
CA HIS A 427 -6.38 3.44 -0.19
C HIS A 427 -7.67 3.64 -0.97
N LEU A 428 -7.75 4.70 -1.79
CA LEU A 428 -8.87 4.90 -2.69
C LEU A 428 -9.01 3.75 -3.70
N HIS A 429 -7.91 3.29 -4.29
CA HIS A 429 -7.92 2.17 -5.22
C HIS A 429 -8.23 0.83 -4.53
N LEU A 430 -7.61 0.56 -3.37
CA LEU A 430 -7.93 -0.60 -2.55
C LEU A 430 -9.43 -0.64 -2.22
N PHE A 431 -10.01 0.51 -1.87
CA PHE A 431 -11.41 0.60 -1.52
C PHE A 431 -12.34 0.52 -2.74
N ALA A 432 -11.87 0.93 -3.92
CA ALA A 432 -12.60 0.80 -5.18
C ALA A 432 -12.96 -0.67 -5.48
N TYR A 433 -12.00 -1.59 -5.35
CA TYR A 433 -12.29 -3.02 -5.51
C TYR A 433 -13.41 -3.49 -4.55
N ALA A 434 -13.33 -3.08 -3.28
CA ALA A 434 -14.36 -3.39 -2.29
C ALA A 434 -15.75 -2.86 -2.69
N MET A 435 -15.85 -1.69 -3.35
CA MET A 435 -17.14 -1.14 -3.81
C MET A 435 -17.79 -2.03 -4.88
N VAL A 436 -17.01 -2.56 -5.82
CA VAL A 436 -17.51 -3.48 -6.86
C VAL A 436 -17.99 -4.80 -6.23
N VAL A 437 -17.26 -5.30 -5.24
CA VAL A 437 -17.63 -6.52 -4.52
C VAL A 437 -18.92 -6.32 -3.71
N VAL A 438 -19.01 -5.23 -2.95
CA VAL A 438 -20.22 -4.85 -2.20
C VAL A 438 -21.41 -4.65 -3.13
N TRP A 439 -21.20 -3.97 -4.28
CA TRP A 439 -22.22 -3.82 -5.31
C TRP A 439 -22.76 -5.17 -5.75
N GLY A 440 -21.87 -6.08 -6.15
CA GLY A 440 -22.24 -7.40 -6.63
C GLY A 440 -23.00 -8.23 -5.60
N VAL A 441 -22.51 -8.26 -4.35
CA VAL A 441 -23.22 -8.95 -3.26
C VAL A 441 -24.60 -8.37 -3.04
N THR A 442 -24.71 -7.04 -3.07
CA THR A 442 -25.98 -6.37 -2.82
C THR A 442 -27.00 -6.67 -3.92
N MET A 443 -26.58 -6.67 -5.18
CA MET A 443 -27.44 -7.04 -6.32
C MET A 443 -27.83 -8.54 -6.32
N ASP A 444 -27.00 -9.40 -5.74
CA ASP A 444 -27.28 -10.84 -5.62
C ASP A 444 -28.37 -11.13 -4.57
N PHE A 445 -28.44 -10.34 -3.49
CA PHE A 445 -29.36 -10.58 -2.36
C PHE A 445 -30.58 -9.66 -2.31
N ASN A 446 -30.52 -8.46 -2.89
CA ASN A 446 -31.60 -7.49 -2.74
C ASN A 446 -31.75 -6.62 -4.00
N ARG A 447 -32.80 -6.87 -4.80
CA ARG A 447 -33.09 -6.08 -6.02
C ARG A 447 -33.82 -4.76 -5.74
N ASP A 448 -34.40 -4.58 -4.55
CA ASP A 448 -35.17 -3.37 -4.17
C ASP A 448 -34.28 -2.21 -3.66
N MET A 449 -33.02 -2.19 -4.13
CA MET A 449 -31.99 -1.22 -3.73
C MET A 449 -32.20 0.21 -4.24
N THR A 450 -33.22 0.43 -5.07
CA THR A 450 -33.58 1.71 -5.67
C THR A 450 -33.98 2.78 -4.65
N GLU A 451 -34.38 2.40 -3.43
CA GLU A 451 -34.73 3.35 -2.36
C GLU A 451 -33.54 3.73 -1.45
N SER A 452 -32.39 3.07 -1.59
CA SER A 452 -31.22 3.29 -0.74
C SER A 452 -30.19 4.24 -1.38
N ARG A 453 -29.46 5.00 -0.55
CA ARG A 453 -28.34 5.85 -1.02
C ARG A 453 -27.04 5.08 -1.31
N LEU A 454 -27.06 3.75 -1.15
CA LEU A 454 -25.86 2.93 -1.25
C LEU A 454 -25.32 2.84 -2.68
N PRO A 455 -26.12 2.57 -3.74
CA PRO A 455 -25.61 2.53 -5.11
C PRO A 455 -24.88 3.82 -5.52
N ASP A 456 -25.44 4.97 -5.18
CA ASP A 456 -24.83 6.28 -5.44
C ASP A 456 -23.52 6.47 -4.68
N LEU A 457 -23.41 5.97 -3.45
CA LEU A 457 -22.17 6.03 -2.67
C LEU A 457 -21.08 5.16 -3.30
N LEU A 458 -21.41 3.92 -3.67
CA LEU A 458 -20.47 2.98 -4.29
C LEU A 458 -19.97 3.54 -5.63
N LEU A 459 -20.89 3.99 -6.49
CA LEU A 459 -20.55 4.52 -7.82
C LEU A 459 -19.73 5.80 -7.75
N ARG A 460 -20.08 6.74 -6.86
CA ARG A 460 -19.28 7.96 -6.66
C ARG A 460 -17.88 7.65 -6.16
N THR A 461 -17.75 6.68 -5.26
CA THR A 461 -16.45 6.25 -4.74
C THR A 461 -15.58 5.65 -5.84
N MET A 462 -16.16 4.81 -6.70
CA MET A 462 -15.48 4.24 -7.87
C MET A 462 -15.01 5.30 -8.86
N ASN A 463 -15.91 6.20 -9.24
CA ASN A 463 -15.58 7.29 -10.16
C ASN A 463 -14.49 8.21 -9.62
N ARG A 464 -14.48 8.46 -8.31
CA ARG A 464 -13.40 9.20 -7.65
C ARG A 464 -12.07 8.45 -7.67
N ALA A 465 -12.07 7.14 -7.49
CA ALA A 465 -10.86 6.35 -7.44
C ALA A 465 -10.20 6.21 -8.82
N LEU A 466 -10.98 5.84 -9.85
CA LEU A 466 -10.45 5.56 -11.18
C LEU A 466 -10.34 6.81 -12.07
N SER A 467 -11.04 7.90 -11.72
CA SER A 467 -11.06 9.14 -12.52
C SER A 467 -11.36 8.88 -14.01
N ALA A 468 -12.21 7.89 -14.29
CA ALA A 468 -12.54 7.48 -15.65
C ALA A 468 -13.32 8.57 -16.39
N GLU A 469 -12.96 8.82 -17.64
CA GLU A 469 -13.66 9.75 -18.54
C GLU A 469 -14.19 8.99 -19.77
N PRO A 470 -15.52 8.97 -20.04
CA PRO A 470 -16.60 9.51 -19.20
C PRO A 470 -16.74 8.76 -17.86
N ALA A 471 -17.51 9.30 -16.91
CA ALA A 471 -17.75 8.61 -15.64
C ALA A 471 -18.36 7.21 -15.86
N LEU A 472 -18.00 6.25 -15.01
CA LEU A 472 -18.60 4.93 -14.94
C LEU A 472 -20.08 5.02 -14.55
N THR A 473 -20.86 4.10 -15.11
CA THR A 473 -22.31 3.98 -14.94
C THR A 473 -22.68 2.80 -14.05
N ILE A 474 -23.97 2.68 -13.71
CA ILE A 474 -24.54 1.51 -13.01
C ILE A 474 -24.28 0.23 -13.82
N SER A 475 -24.48 0.26 -15.14
CA SER A 475 -24.21 -0.90 -16.01
C SER A 475 -22.74 -1.31 -16.01
N ASP A 476 -21.82 -0.36 -15.86
CA ASP A 476 -20.39 -0.65 -15.74
C ASP A 476 -20.09 -1.38 -14.42
N MET A 477 -20.75 -0.98 -13.33
CA MET A 477 -20.64 -1.65 -12.03
C MET A 477 -21.21 -3.08 -12.05
N ASP A 478 -22.36 -3.29 -12.71
CA ASP A 478 -22.95 -4.63 -12.87
C ASP A 478 -22.00 -5.55 -13.65
N THR A 479 -21.42 -5.03 -14.74
CA THR A 479 -20.47 -5.78 -15.56
C THR A 479 -19.19 -6.10 -14.76
N ALA A 480 -18.62 -5.13 -14.05
CA ALA A 480 -17.44 -5.33 -13.22
C ALA A 480 -17.69 -6.35 -12.10
N ALA A 481 -18.84 -6.25 -11.43
CA ALA A 481 -19.23 -7.19 -10.41
C ALA A 481 -19.39 -8.60 -10.97
N ASP A 482 -19.95 -8.78 -12.16
CA ASP A 482 -20.05 -10.09 -12.80
C ASP A 482 -18.66 -10.65 -13.15
N ILE A 483 -17.75 -9.85 -13.71
CA ILE A 483 -16.36 -10.26 -14.03
C ILE A 483 -15.68 -10.86 -12.79
N PHE A 484 -15.79 -10.19 -11.63
CA PHE A 484 -15.18 -10.63 -10.37
C PHE A 484 -15.83 -11.89 -9.78
N ALA A 485 -17.00 -12.29 -10.29
CA ALA A 485 -17.72 -13.52 -9.94
C ALA A 485 -17.68 -14.57 -11.08
N GLY A 486 -16.70 -14.48 -11.98
CA GLY A 486 -16.51 -15.45 -13.08
C GLY A 486 -17.35 -15.15 -14.33
N GLY A 487 -17.86 -13.94 -14.49
CA GLY A 487 -18.52 -13.47 -15.71
C GLY A 487 -17.54 -13.22 -16.86
N GLU A 488 -18.07 -12.95 -18.05
CA GLU A 488 -17.24 -12.63 -19.23
C GLU A 488 -16.46 -11.32 -19.04
N PRO A 489 -15.16 -11.28 -19.42
CA PRO A 489 -14.35 -10.08 -19.28
C PRO A 489 -14.62 -9.07 -20.40
N ARG A 490 -15.68 -8.28 -20.24
CA ARG A 490 -16.16 -7.32 -21.24
C ARG A 490 -16.53 -5.97 -20.65
N GLY A 491 -16.74 -4.99 -21.52
CA GLY A 491 -17.18 -3.65 -21.15
C GLY A 491 -16.05 -2.79 -20.59
N ARG A 492 -16.42 -1.62 -20.06
CA ARG A 492 -15.47 -0.53 -19.79
C ARG A 492 -14.38 -0.85 -18.78
N PHE A 493 -14.64 -1.74 -17.83
CA PHE A 493 -13.59 -2.20 -16.90
C PHE A 493 -12.55 -3.07 -17.58
N ALA A 494 -12.93 -3.88 -18.57
CA ALA A 494 -11.97 -4.64 -19.37
C ALA A 494 -11.07 -3.67 -20.17
N GLU A 495 -11.69 -2.70 -20.84
CA GLU A 495 -11.01 -1.68 -21.65
C GLU A 495 -10.01 -0.85 -20.81
N LEU A 496 -10.43 -0.38 -19.62
CA LEU A 496 -9.56 0.41 -18.71
C LEU A 496 -8.30 -0.35 -18.26
N TYR A 497 -8.36 -1.68 -18.21
CA TYR A 497 -7.26 -2.53 -17.78
C TYR A 497 -6.55 -3.24 -18.97
N GLY A 498 -6.82 -2.79 -20.20
CA GLY A 498 -6.09 -3.22 -21.40
C GLY A 498 -6.56 -4.52 -22.06
N LEU A 499 -7.82 -4.90 -21.85
CA LEU A 499 -8.55 -5.90 -22.65
C LEU A 499 -9.49 -5.20 -23.65
#